data_AF-A0A2K1Q4H0-F1
#
_entry.id   AF-A0A2K1Q4H0-F1
#
_cell.length_a   1.000
_cell.length_b   1.000
_cell.length_c   1.000
_cell.angle_alpha   90.00
_cell.angle_beta   90.00
_cell.angle_gamma   90.00
#
_symmetry.space_group_name_H-M   'P 1'
#
loop_
_entity.id
_entity.type
_entity.pdbx_description
1 polymer ?
#
loop_
_entity_poly.entity_id
_entity_poly.type
_entity_poly.pdbx_seq_one_letter_code
_entity_poly.pdbx_strand_id
1 'polypeptide(L)' 'MAHYEGGTARIAVATLPTVSRVLGISVEELIGTSQIKRVGGKRGPQPKIAQQLERIQALPAAKQRAIV' A
#
# COMPACT_ATOMS: atom_id res chain seq x y z
N MET A 1 33.60 -6.19 -1.98
CA MET A 1 32.15 -5.98 -2.13
C MET A 1 31.69 -4.95 -1.13
N ALA A 2 30.72 -4.10 -1.49
CA ALA A 2 30.15 -3.14 -0.56
C ALA A 2 29.45 -3.89 0.59
N HIS A 3 29.68 -3.47 1.82
CA HIS A 3 29.25 -4.20 3.03
C HIS A 3 27.73 -4.46 3.13
N TYR A 4 26.92 -3.65 2.44
CA TYR A 4 25.46 -3.69 2.54
C TYR A 4 24.78 -4.55 1.45
N GLU A 5 25.52 -4.95 0.42
CA GLU A 5 24.99 -5.78 -0.67
C GLU A 5 24.93 -7.27 -0.28
N GLY A 6 25.87 -7.71 0.57
CA GLY A 6 25.98 -9.10 1.02
C GLY A 6 25.14 -9.45 2.25
N GLY A 7 24.33 -8.52 2.78
CA GLY A 7 23.51 -8.74 3.98
C GLY A 7 24.31 -8.92 5.29
N THR A 8 25.63 -8.72 5.26
CA THR A 8 26.51 -8.87 6.42
C THR A 8 26.55 -7.62 7.30
N ALA A 9 26.26 -6.45 6.74
CA ALA A 9 26.14 -5.20 7.49
C ALA A 9 24.69 -4.69 7.51
N ARG A 10 24.24 -4.22 8.68
CA ARG A 10 22.93 -3.60 8.86
C ARG A 10 22.98 -2.12 8.50
N ILE A 11 21.94 -1.64 7.80
CA ILE A 11 21.72 -0.22 7.56
C ILE A 11 20.95 0.41 8.73
N ALA A 12 21.28 1.65 9.11
CA ALA A 12 20.54 2.37 10.13
C ALA A 12 19.14 2.76 9.61
N VAL A 13 18.10 2.61 10.43
CA VAL A 13 16.71 2.96 10.04
C VAL A 13 16.61 4.43 9.60
N ALA A 14 17.38 5.31 10.24
CA ALA A 14 17.41 6.74 9.93
C ALA A 14 17.89 7.07 8.50
N THR A 15 18.62 6.17 7.83
CA THR A 15 19.13 6.42 6.47
C THR A 15 18.20 5.90 5.37
N LEU A 16 17.19 5.10 5.70
CA LEU A 16 16.24 4.54 4.73
C LEU A 16 15.53 5.63 3.88
N PRO A 17 15.07 6.78 4.43
CA PRO A 17 14.42 7.81 3.62
C PRO A 17 15.37 8.48 2.61
N THR A 18 16.66 8.59 2.95
CA THR A 18 17.67 9.15 2.04
C THR A 18 17.92 8.19 0.88
N VAL A 19 18.08 6.90 1.19
CA VAL A 19 18.29 5.86 0.18
C VAL A 19 17.08 5.75 -0.74
N SER A 20 15.86 5.76 -0.20
CA SER A 20 14.64 5.69 -1.01
C SER A 20 14.52 6.86 -1.99
N ARG A 21 14.90 8.09 -1.56
CA ARG A 21 14.91 9.28 -2.43
C ARG A 21 15.96 9.18 -3.54
N VAL A 22 17.16 8.68 -3.24
CA VAL A 22 18.22 8.49 -4.24
C VAL A 22 17.83 7.45 -5.28
N LEU A 23 17.16 6.38 -4.85
CA LEU A 23 16.74 5.28 -5.72
C LEU A 23 15.38 5.52 -6.41
N GLY A 24 14.62 6.54 -5.99
CA GLY A 24 13.30 6.85 -6.56
C GLY A 24 12.22 5.82 -6.26
N ILE A 25 12.39 5.00 -5.22
CA ILE A 25 11.44 3.96 -4.78
C ILE A 25 10.86 4.29 -3.40
N SER A 26 9.78 3.61 -3.00
CA SER A 26 9.24 3.80 -1.65
C SER A 26 10.11 3.10 -0.59
N VAL A 27 9.96 3.50 0.69
CA VAL A 27 10.65 2.81 1.79
C VAL A 27 10.17 1.37 1.90
N GLU A 28 8.88 1.12 1.67
CA GLU A 28 8.27 -0.22 1.64
C GLU A 28 8.90 -1.09 0.55
N GLU A 29 9.14 -0.52 -0.63
CA GLU A 29 9.82 -1.21 -1.72
C GLU A 29 11.28 -1.52 -1.38
N LEU A 30 11.98 -0.58 -0.73
CA LEU A 30 13.35 -0.76 -0.26
C LEU A 30 13.49 -1.88 0.79
N ILE A 31 12.48 -2.07 1.66
CA ILE A 31 12.49 -3.11 2.71
C ILE A 31 11.74 -4.39 2.32
N GLY A 32 11.28 -4.51 1.07
CA GLY A 32 10.56 -5.68 0.57
C GLY A 32 9.17 -5.88 1.19
N THR A 33 8.57 -4.84 1.77
CA THR A 33 7.20 -4.83 2.30
C THR A 33 6.22 -4.13 1.38
N SER A 34 6.68 -3.56 0.25
CA SER A 34 5.80 -3.16 -0.84
C SER A 34 4.93 -4.37 -1.13
N GLN A 35 3.63 -4.24 -0.84
CA GLN A 35 2.76 -5.40 -0.89
C GLN A 35 2.94 -6.01 -2.26
N ILE A 36 3.43 -7.26 -2.30
CA ILE A 36 3.17 -8.16 -3.41
C ILE A 36 1.67 -8.01 -3.59
N LYS A 37 1.24 -7.26 -4.62
CA LYS A 37 -0.16 -7.20 -5.02
C LYS A 37 -0.53 -8.66 -5.04
N ARG A 38 -1.35 -9.12 -4.09
CA ARG A 38 -1.76 -10.52 -4.07
C ARG A 38 -2.60 -10.67 -5.33
N VAL A 39 -1.96 -11.00 -6.45
CA VAL A 39 -2.59 -11.21 -7.75
C VAL A 39 -3.57 -12.40 -7.66
N GLY A 40 -3.56 -13.15 -6.56
CA GLY A 40 -4.50 -14.23 -6.24
C GLY A 40 -5.67 -13.88 -5.30
N GLY A 41 -6.06 -12.61 -5.15
CA GLY A 41 -7.11 -12.20 -4.22
C GLY A 41 -8.52 -12.00 -4.78
N LYS A 42 -8.89 -12.56 -5.94
CA LYS A 42 -10.28 -12.53 -6.42
C LYS A 42 -10.91 -13.91 -6.33
N ARG A 43 -11.43 -14.30 -5.17
CA ARG A 43 -12.29 -15.49 -5.06
C ARG A 43 -13.50 -15.21 -4.19
N GLY A 44 -14.38 -14.41 -4.77
CA GLY A 44 -15.72 -14.14 -4.27
C GLY A 44 -16.33 -12.96 -5.02
N PRO A 45 -17.66 -12.89 -5.16
CA PRO A 45 -18.32 -11.66 -5.57
C PRO A 45 -17.89 -10.52 -4.64
N GLN A 46 -17.85 -9.30 -5.16
CA GLN A 46 -17.45 -8.10 -4.42
C GLN A 46 -18.09 -8.10 -3.02
N PRO A 47 -17.33 -7.85 -1.94
CA PRO A 47 -17.87 -7.93 -0.58
C PRO A 47 -19.06 -6.97 -0.44
N LYS A 48 -20.11 -7.38 0.26
CA LYS A 48 -21.37 -6.63 0.39
C LYS A 48 -21.15 -5.17 0.84
N ILE A 49 -20.16 -4.93 1.71
CA ILE A 49 -19.80 -3.58 2.17
C ILE A 49 -19.30 -2.69 1.02
N ALA A 50 -18.50 -3.22 0.09
CA ALA A 50 -18.03 -2.47 -1.05
C ALA A 50 -19.18 -2.15 -2.02
N GLN A 51 -20.10 -3.10 -2.22
CA GLN A 51 -21.32 -2.85 -3.01
C GLN A 51 -22.22 -1.78 -2.36
N GLN A 52 -22.31 -1.76 -1.02
CA GLN A 52 -23.07 -0.76 -0.27
C GLN A 52 -22.44 0.63 -0.39
N LEU A 53 -21.11 0.72 -0.28
CA LEU A 53 -20.38 1.99 -0.43
C LEU A 53 -20.56 2.57 -1.84
N GLU A 54 -20.49 1.76 -2.90
CA GLU A 54 -20.76 2.21 -4.26
C GLU A 54 -22.19 2.76 -4.42
N ARG A 55 -23.18 2.09 -3.83
CA ARG A 55 -24.57 2.57 -3.82
C ARG A 55 -24.69 3.92 -3.10
N ILE A 56 -24.01 4.10 -1.96
CA ILE A 56 -24.01 5.37 -1.22
C ILE A 56 -23.35 6.47 -2.07
N GLN A 57 -22.19 6.18 -2.68
CA GLN A 57 -21.48 7.14 -3.52
C GLN A 57 -22.28 7.57 -4.76
N ALA A 58 -23.13 6.69 -5.30
CA ALA A 58 -24.02 7.02 -6.42
C ALA A 58 -25.23 7.89 -6.03
N LEU A 59 -25.50 8.08 -4.73
CA LEU A 59 -26.59 8.93 -4.27
C LEU A 59 -26.25 10.42 -4.41
N PRO A 60 -27.24 11.31 -4.59
CA PRO A 60 -27.06 12.75 -4.43
C PRO A 60 -26.54 13.10 -3.03
N ALA A 61 -25.68 14.12 -2.91
CA ALA A 61 -25.01 14.50 -1.66
C ALA A 61 -25.97 14.72 -0.47
N ALA A 62 -27.18 15.23 -0.72
CA ALA A 62 -28.21 15.39 0.32
C ALA A 62 -28.65 14.05 0.93
N LYS A 63 -28.71 12.98 0.13
CA LYS A 63 -29.06 11.63 0.59
C LYS A 63 -27.87 10.90 1.22
N GLN A 64 -26.65 11.21 0.78
CA GLN A 64 -25.43 10.64 1.39
C GLN A 64 -25.28 11.07 2.86
N ARG A 65 -25.51 12.35 3.16
CA ARG A 65 -25.41 12.93 4.53
C ARG A 65 -26.42 12.38 5.54
N ALA A 66 -27.48 11.73 5.07
CA ALA A 66 -28.46 11.09 5.95
C ALA A 66 -28.05 9.65 6.32
N ILE A 67 -27.08 9.06 5.62
CA ILE A 67 -26.64 7.67 5.77
C ILE A 67 -25.25 7.60 6.43
N VAL A 68 -24.36 8.54 6.13
CA VAL A 68 -23.02 8.72 6.74
C VAL A 68 -23.12 9.66 7.93
#